data_AF-A0A9R0IWK3-F1
#
_entry.id   AF-A0A9R0IWK3-F1
#
_cell.length_a   1.000
_cell.length_b   1.000
_cell.length_c   1.000
_cell.angle_alpha   90.00
_cell.angle_beta   90.00
_cell.angle_gamma   90.00
#
_symmetry.space_group_name_H-M   'P 1'
#
loop_
_entity.id
_entity.type
_entity.pdbx_description
1 polymer ?
#
loop_
_entity_poly.entity_id
_entity_poly.type
_entity_poly.pdbx_seq_one_letter_code
_entity_poly.pdbx_strand_id
1 'polypeptide(L)'
;MTEPKKEAIEAMSECGLRPMESYRYMSTKTGGDDCVGHTMIDHLNYCYKLKMKQIDGKDSQTLVNKLYDLQSIDPEFFFRVRLNDEGKVECLFWRDSMMREDYKIYGDVLVFDTTFRTNKYNLICAPFVGINNHWKNTMSACAFIGDETT
;
A
#
# COMPACT_ATOMS: atom_id res chain seq x y z
N MET A 1 -20.53 -11.85 11.88
CA MET A 1 -19.55 -12.29 12.88
C MET A 1 -19.83 -11.58 14.21
N THR A 2 -19.92 -12.33 15.31
CA THR A 2 -20.29 -11.82 16.65
C THR A 2 -19.10 -11.13 17.34
N GLU A 3 -19.34 -10.20 18.27
CA GLU A 3 -18.28 -9.48 19.00
C GLU A 3 -17.26 -10.41 19.71
N PRO A 4 -17.66 -11.47 20.43
CA PRO A 4 -16.69 -12.36 21.09
C PRO A 4 -15.73 -13.05 20.11
N LYS A 5 -16.16 -13.26 18.85
CA LYS A 5 -15.30 -13.86 17.82
C LYS A 5 -14.32 -12.85 17.27
N LYS A 6 -14.71 -11.58 17.16
CA LYS A 6 -13.81 -10.48 16.77
C LYS A 6 -12.67 -10.32 17.77
N GLU A 7 -12.99 -10.28 19.06
CA GLU A 7 -12.00 -10.22 20.14
C GLU A 7 -11.01 -11.39 20.10
N ALA A 8 -11.51 -12.61 19.87
CA ALA A 8 -10.65 -13.78 19.72
C ALA A 8 -9.72 -13.68 18.49
N ILE A 9 -10.20 -13.14 17.37
CA ILE A 9 -9.37 -12.90 16.17
C ILE A 9 -8.31 -11.84 16.43
N GLU A 10 -8.64 -10.78 17.15
CA GLU A 10 -7.70 -9.73 17.57
C GLU A 10 -6.59 -10.31 18.42
N ALA A 11 -6.93 -11.06 19.48
CA ALA A 11 -5.95 -11.71 20.34
C ALA A 11 -5.02 -12.66 19.56
N MET A 12 -5.56 -13.47 18.64
CA MET A 12 -4.74 -14.34 17.78
C MET A 12 -3.81 -13.55 16.85
N SER A 13 -4.28 -12.42 16.31
CA SER A 13 -3.46 -11.53 15.48
C SER A 13 -2.33 -10.88 16.29
N GLU A 14 -2.59 -10.48 17.53
CA GLU A 14 -1.57 -9.93 18.45
C GLU A 14 -0.53 -10.98 18.85
N CYS A 15 -0.93 -12.25 18.96
CA CYS A 15 0.00 -13.38 19.12
C CYS A 15 0.75 -13.75 17.83
N GLY A 16 0.55 -13.01 16.73
CA GLY A 16 1.28 -13.19 15.48
C GLY A 16 0.78 -14.34 14.59
N LEU A 17 -0.40 -14.92 14.86
CA LEU A 17 -0.97 -15.93 13.99
C LEU A 17 -1.32 -15.32 12.62
N ARG A 18 -0.99 -16.04 11.54
CA ARG A 18 -1.43 -15.60 10.21
C ARG A 18 -2.95 -15.77 10.09
N PRO A 19 -3.64 -14.93 9.29
CA PRO A 19 -5.10 -14.98 9.13
C PRO A 19 -5.69 -16.35 8.80
N MET A 20 -4.95 -17.17 8.03
CA MET A 20 -5.39 -18.52 7.70
C MET A 20 -5.18 -19.51 8.86
N GLU A 21 -4.16 -19.29 9.68
CA GLU A 21 -3.88 -20.12 10.86
C GLU A 21 -4.91 -19.85 11.97
N SER A 22 -5.28 -18.58 12.18
CA SER A 22 -6.35 -18.21 13.11
C SER A 22 -7.71 -18.80 12.71
N TYR A 23 -8.04 -18.80 11.42
CA TYR A 23 -9.28 -19.44 10.94
C TYR A 23 -9.27 -20.94 11.16
N ARG A 24 -8.19 -21.63 10.77
CA ARG A 24 -8.05 -23.08 10.97
C ARG A 24 -8.12 -23.49 12.43
N TYR A 25 -7.53 -22.69 13.31
CA TYR A 25 -7.62 -22.88 14.75
C TYR A 25 -9.07 -22.82 15.23
N MET A 26 -9.83 -21.78 14.84
CA MET A 26 -11.25 -21.64 15.20
C MET A 26 -12.11 -22.78 14.66
N SER A 27 -11.91 -23.19 13.40
CA SER A 27 -12.59 -24.34 12.79
C SER A 27 -12.32 -25.61 13.58
N THR A 28 -11.06 -25.90 13.89
CA THR A 28 -10.68 -27.10 14.64
C THR A 28 -11.28 -27.10 16.05
N LYS A 29 -11.29 -25.93 16.72
CA LYS A 29 -11.88 -25.76 18.06
C LYS A 29 -13.40 -25.91 18.09
N THR A 30 -14.09 -25.55 17.01
CA THR A 30 -15.56 -25.59 16.91
C THR A 30 -16.10 -26.87 16.28
N GLY A 31 -15.22 -27.75 15.81
CA GLY A 31 -15.60 -29.04 15.23
C GLY A 31 -15.82 -29.01 13.71
N GLY A 32 -15.36 -27.97 13.02
CA GLY A 32 -15.40 -27.83 11.57
C GLY A 32 -15.84 -26.43 11.12
N ASP A 33 -15.62 -26.15 9.84
CA ASP A 33 -15.85 -24.82 9.23
C ASP A 33 -17.29 -24.34 9.39
N ASP A 34 -18.27 -25.24 9.25
CA ASP A 34 -19.70 -24.92 9.38
C ASP A 34 -20.09 -24.49 10.80
N CYS A 35 -19.30 -24.87 11.80
CA CYS A 35 -19.53 -24.56 13.22
C CYS A 35 -18.86 -23.24 13.65
N VAL A 36 -18.01 -22.65 12.79
CA VAL A 36 -17.29 -21.41 13.09
C VAL A 36 -18.24 -20.22 13.16
N GLY A 37 -19.38 -20.25 12.47
CA GLY A 37 -20.41 -19.19 12.50
C GLY A 37 -20.02 -17.87 11.82
N HIS A 38 -19.01 -17.90 10.96
CA HIS A 38 -18.71 -16.92 9.91
C HIS A 38 -17.88 -17.61 8.83
N THR A 39 -17.88 -17.09 7.61
CA THR A 39 -17.15 -17.73 6.51
C THR A 39 -15.65 -17.48 6.62
N MET A 40 -14.84 -18.32 5.99
CA MET A 40 -13.40 -18.06 5.83
C MET A 40 -13.13 -16.66 5.23
N ILE A 41 -13.93 -16.26 4.25
CA ILE A 41 -13.80 -14.95 3.60
C ILE A 41 -14.05 -13.82 4.61
N ASP A 42 -15.11 -13.91 5.41
CA ASP A 42 -15.39 -12.92 6.47
C ASP A 42 -14.25 -12.81 7.47
N HIS A 43 -13.64 -13.94 7.84
CA HIS A 43 -12.51 -13.99 8.76
C HIS A 43 -11.30 -13.27 8.17
N LEU A 44 -10.91 -13.61 6.94
CA LEU A 44 -9.77 -13.01 6.25
C LEU A 44 -9.99 -11.50 6.05
N ASN A 45 -11.20 -11.09 5.66
CA ASN A 45 -11.58 -9.70 5.52
C ASN A 45 -11.50 -8.96 6.87
N TYR A 46 -11.86 -9.61 7.97
CA TYR A 46 -11.72 -9.01 9.30
C TYR A 46 -10.26 -8.86 9.72
N CYS A 47 -9.44 -9.92 9.59
CA CYS A 47 -8.00 -9.85 9.85
C CYS A 47 -7.32 -8.76 9.01
N TYR A 48 -7.75 -8.60 7.76
CA TYR A 48 -7.28 -7.52 6.90
C TYR A 48 -7.64 -6.14 7.45
N LYS A 49 -8.90 -5.92 7.86
CA LYS A 49 -9.34 -4.67 8.50
C LYS A 49 -8.58 -4.37 9.80
N LEU A 50 -8.31 -5.38 10.62
CA LEU A 50 -7.49 -5.24 11.82
C LEU A 50 -6.08 -4.79 11.49
N LYS A 51 -5.46 -5.43 10.50
CA LYS A 51 -4.12 -5.06 10.03
C LYS A 51 -4.09 -3.64 9.47
N MET A 52 -5.13 -3.21 8.76
CA MET A 52 -5.26 -1.82 8.30
C MET A 52 -5.40 -0.83 9.46
N LYS A 53 -6.12 -1.17 10.53
CA LYS A 53 -6.23 -0.33 11.74
C LYS A 53 -4.91 -0.17 12.48
N GLN A 54 -4.04 -1.20 12.45
CA GLN A 54 -2.72 -1.16 13.09
C GLN A 54 -1.67 -0.38 12.29
N ILE A 55 -1.95 -0.01 11.04
CA ILE A 55 -1.08 0.83 10.23
C ILE A 55 -1.37 2.28 10.61
N ASP A 56 -0.77 2.67 11.73
CA ASP A 56 -0.75 4.01 12.30
C ASP A 56 0.33 4.89 11.62
N GLY A 57 0.35 6.20 11.88
CA GLY A 57 1.25 7.20 11.29
C GLY A 57 2.77 6.91 11.41
N LYS A 58 3.16 5.89 12.18
CA LYS A 58 4.52 5.32 12.20
C LYS A 58 4.96 4.77 10.84
N ASP A 59 4.05 4.25 10.01
CA ASP A 59 4.37 3.78 8.64
C ASP A 59 4.77 4.98 7.76
N SER A 60 4.06 6.11 7.88
CA SER A 60 4.36 7.34 7.14
C SER A 60 5.70 7.95 7.51
N GLN A 61 6.03 8.03 8.81
CA GLN A 61 7.34 8.57 9.21
C GLN A 61 8.49 7.67 8.74
N THR A 62 8.30 6.35 8.77
CA THR A 62 9.29 5.38 8.26
C THR A 62 9.50 5.57 6.75
N LEU A 63 8.41 5.77 5.99
CA LEU A 63 8.46 6.11 4.58
C LEU A 63 9.23 7.43 4.34
N VAL A 64 8.90 8.49 5.09
CA VAL A 64 9.56 9.79 4.97
C VAL A 64 11.07 9.67 5.22
N ASN A 65 11.46 8.97 6.29
CA ASN A 65 12.87 8.71 6.59
C ASN A 65 13.55 7.98 5.43
N LYS A 66 12.87 6.96 4.86
CA LYS A 66 13.42 6.21 3.73
C LYS A 66 13.60 7.08 2.47
N LEU A 67 12.69 8.02 2.21
CA LEU A 67 12.80 8.96 1.10
C LEU A 67 13.98 9.92 1.29
N TYR A 68 14.22 10.39 2.52
CA TYR A 68 15.43 11.15 2.85
C TYR A 68 16.71 10.33 2.72
N ASP A 69 16.71 9.06 3.13
CA ASP A 69 17.85 8.17 2.92
C ASP A 69 18.16 8.02 1.42
N LEU A 70 17.14 7.82 0.58
CA LEU A 70 17.29 7.75 -0.87
C LEU A 70 17.87 9.05 -1.44
N GLN A 71 17.40 10.20 -0.97
CA GLN A 71 17.95 11.50 -1.36
C GLN A 71 19.40 11.73 -0.89
N SER A 72 19.80 11.14 0.24
CA SER A 72 21.20 11.21 0.69
C SER A 72 22.14 10.38 -0.19
N ILE A 73 21.63 9.30 -0.80
CA ILE A 73 22.37 8.41 -1.69
C ILE A 73 22.41 8.97 -3.11
N ASP A 74 21.28 9.49 -3.60
CA ASP A 74 21.13 10.13 -4.89
C ASP A 74 20.68 11.59 -4.66
N PRO A 75 21.62 12.56 -4.70
CA PRO A 75 21.29 13.98 -4.50
C PRO A 75 20.28 14.54 -5.50
N GLU A 76 20.12 13.88 -6.65
CA GLU A 76 19.18 14.24 -7.69
C GLU A 76 17.83 13.56 -7.52
N PHE A 77 17.70 12.59 -6.60
CA PHE A 77 16.42 12.05 -6.17
C PHE A 77 15.54 13.16 -5.61
N PHE A 78 14.32 13.20 -6.09
CA PHE A 78 13.35 14.21 -5.71
C PHE A 78 12.07 13.55 -5.30
N PHE A 79 11.51 14.01 -4.19
CA PHE A 79 10.20 13.58 -3.73
C PHE A 79 9.42 14.73 -3.11
N ARG A 80 8.10 14.58 -3.08
CA ARG A 80 7.18 15.40 -2.29
C ARG A 80 6.15 14.50 -1.65
N VAL A 81 5.90 14.71 -0.37
CA VAL A 81 4.94 13.93 0.40
C VAL A 81 4.00 14.88 1.12
N ARG A 82 2.72 14.53 1.12
CA ARG A 82 1.65 15.20 1.87
C ARG A 82 1.03 14.17 2.80
N LEU A 83 1.00 14.52 4.08
CA LEU A 83 0.32 13.72 5.10
C LEU A 83 -0.98 14.42 5.48
N ASN A 84 -2.02 13.65 5.78
CA ASN A 84 -3.26 14.17 6.33
C ASN A 84 -3.13 14.47 7.83
N ASP A 85 -4.20 14.97 8.46
CA ASP A 85 -4.24 15.30 9.89
C ASP A 85 -3.99 14.11 10.83
N GLU A 86 -4.18 12.88 10.34
CA GLU A 86 -3.89 11.63 11.05
C GLU A 86 -2.44 11.15 10.83
N GLY A 87 -1.61 11.91 10.11
CA GLY A 87 -0.24 11.55 9.76
C GLY A 87 -0.14 10.42 8.73
N LYS A 88 -1.21 10.11 7.99
CA LYS A 88 -1.21 9.12 6.90
C LYS A 88 -0.85 9.77 5.57
N VAL A 89 -0.19 9.02 4.69
CA VAL A 89 0.13 9.49 3.33
C VAL A 89 -1.15 9.76 2.56
N GLU A 90 -1.32 11.00 2.12
CA GLU A 90 -2.40 11.45 1.25
C GLU A 90 -1.92 11.57 -0.19
N CYS A 91 -0.70 12.09 -0.37
CA CYS A 91 -0.03 12.16 -1.66
C CYS A 91 1.46 11.87 -1.50
N LEU A 92 2.04 11.14 -2.44
CA LEU A 92 3.48 10.99 -2.59
C LEU A 92 3.83 11.11 -4.06
N PHE A 93 4.84 11.89 -4.39
CA PHE A 93 5.47 11.92 -5.72
C PHE A 93 6.95 11.66 -5.54
N TRP A 94 7.56 10.88 -6.42
CA TRP A 94 9.01 10.71 -6.46
C TRP A 94 9.54 10.45 -7.87
N ARG A 95 10.82 10.77 -8.04
CA ARG A 95 11.66 10.37 -9.17
C ARG A 95 13.11 10.23 -8.69
N ASP A 96 13.85 9.31 -9.29
CA ASP A 96 15.30 9.26 -9.13
C ASP A 96 16.02 10.11 -10.21
N SER A 97 17.35 10.11 -10.16
CA SER A 97 18.21 10.75 -11.16
C SER A 97 18.04 10.18 -12.57
N MET A 98 17.94 8.86 -12.71
CA MET A 98 17.82 8.21 -14.01
C MET A 98 16.48 8.53 -14.68
N MET A 99 15.38 8.46 -13.92
CA MET A 99 14.05 8.86 -14.34
C MET A 99 14.01 10.30 -14.85
N ARG A 100 14.80 11.21 -14.25
CA ARG A 100 14.95 12.59 -14.72
C ARG A 100 15.65 12.66 -16.07
N GLU A 101 16.74 11.93 -16.26
CA GLU A 101 17.45 11.89 -17.54
C GLU A 101 16.61 11.24 -18.64
N ASP A 102 15.94 10.14 -18.32
CA ASP A 102 14.98 9.49 -19.20
C ASP A 102 13.86 10.44 -19.64
N TYR A 103 13.33 11.25 -18.72
CA TYR A 103 12.34 12.28 -19.06
C TYR A 103 12.90 13.36 -20.00
N LYS A 104 14.16 13.77 -19.84
CA LYS A 104 14.76 14.77 -20.75
C LYS A 104 14.90 14.25 -22.18
N ILE A 105 15.06 12.94 -22.37
CA ILE A 105 15.30 12.32 -23.68
C ILE A 105 13.98 11.85 -24.30
N TYR A 106 13.09 11.25 -23.51
CA TYR A 106 11.89 10.55 -23.97
C TYR A 106 10.58 11.19 -23.50
N GLY A 107 10.64 12.37 -22.86
CA GLY A 107 9.48 13.04 -22.26
C GLY A 107 8.53 13.71 -23.24
N ASP A 108 8.76 13.60 -24.55
CA ASP A 108 7.89 14.18 -25.59
C ASP A 108 6.46 13.63 -25.51
N VAL A 109 6.32 12.37 -25.11
CA VAL A 109 5.03 11.71 -24.88
C VAL A 109 5.11 10.92 -23.57
N LEU A 110 4.26 11.29 -22.61
CA LEU A 110 4.06 10.54 -21.38
C LEU A 110 2.62 10.05 -21.30
N VAL A 111 2.48 8.80 -20.86
CA VAL A 111 1.23 8.21 -20.41
C VAL A 111 1.19 8.28 -18.89
N PHE A 112 0.06 8.75 -18.38
CA PHE A 112 -0.29 8.77 -16.98
C PHE A 112 -1.50 7.87 -16.79
N ASP A 113 -1.37 6.82 -15.98
CA ASP A 113 -2.41 5.84 -15.75
C ASP A 113 -2.76 5.81 -14.26
N THR A 114 -4.02 6.12 -13.91
CA THR A 114 -4.53 6.13 -12.53
C THR A 114 -5.47 4.96 -12.26
N THR A 115 -5.56 3.98 -13.16
CA THR A 115 -6.49 2.85 -13.00
C THR A 115 -6.08 1.89 -11.87
N PHE A 116 -4.83 1.93 -11.42
CA PHE A 116 -4.33 1.03 -10.38
C PHE A 116 -4.50 1.61 -8.97
N ARG A 117 -5.53 1.15 -8.25
CA ARG A 117 -5.66 1.42 -6.81
C ARG A 117 -4.88 0.42 -5.97
N THR A 118 -4.08 0.93 -5.04
CA THR A 118 -3.44 0.12 -4.01
C THR A 118 -4.48 -0.35 -3.01
N ASN A 119 -4.76 -1.65 -2.99
CA ASN A 119 -5.76 -2.27 -2.11
C ASN A 119 -5.53 -1.91 -0.61
N LYS A 120 -4.26 -1.80 -0.21
CA LYS A 120 -3.82 -1.59 1.19
C LYS A 120 -3.93 -0.15 1.71
N TYR A 121 -3.86 0.87 0.86
CA TYR A 121 -3.86 2.27 1.31
C TYR A 121 -4.97 3.10 0.68
N ASN A 122 -5.78 2.49 -0.22
CA ASN A 122 -6.75 3.17 -1.07
C ASN A 122 -6.14 4.34 -1.87
N LEU A 123 -4.82 4.38 -2.01
CA LEU A 123 -4.10 5.34 -2.84
C LEU A 123 -4.07 4.81 -4.27
N ILE A 124 -4.29 5.69 -5.22
CA ILE A 124 -4.09 5.44 -6.63
C ILE A 124 -2.58 5.49 -6.92
N CYS A 125 -2.05 4.43 -7.54
CA CYS A 125 -0.72 4.45 -8.12
C CYS A 125 -0.82 5.06 -9.52
N ALA A 126 0.00 6.09 -9.74
CA ALA A 126 -0.02 6.87 -10.94
C ALA A 126 1.41 6.97 -11.51
N PRO A 127 1.87 5.95 -12.26
CA PRO A 127 3.17 5.98 -12.90
C PRO A 127 3.16 6.96 -14.10
N PHE A 128 4.30 7.60 -14.32
CA PHE A 128 4.56 8.43 -15.49
C PHE A 128 5.47 7.63 -16.42
N VAL A 129 4.92 7.18 -17.55
CA VAL A 129 5.60 6.23 -18.44
C VAL A 129 5.67 6.78 -19.85
N GLY A 130 6.87 6.88 -20.40
CA GLY A 130 7.14 7.16 -21.81
C GLY A 130 7.57 5.90 -22.56
N ILE A 131 7.96 6.08 -23.82
CA ILE A 131 8.50 5.03 -24.68
C ILE A 131 9.88 5.47 -25.17
N ASN A 132 10.89 4.62 -25.00
CA ASN A 132 12.23 4.90 -25.53
C ASN A 132 12.38 4.51 -27.01
N ASN A 133 13.54 4.81 -27.59
CA ASN A 133 13.87 4.51 -29.00
C ASN A 133 13.80 3.02 -29.38
N HIS A 134 13.70 2.11 -28.40
CA HIS A 134 13.55 0.68 -28.61
C HIS A 134 12.11 0.19 -28.41
N TRP A 135 11.13 1.10 -28.37
CA TRP A 135 9.72 0.78 -28.15
C TRP A 135 9.46 0.11 -26.79
N LYS A 136 10.28 0.41 -25.78
CA LYS A 136 10.12 -0.10 -24.42
C LYS A 136 9.61 0.99 -23.51
N ASN A 137 8.79 0.59 -22.54
CA ASN A 137 8.33 1.47 -21.47
C ASN A 137 9.51 1.99 -20.66
N THR A 138 9.51 3.30 -20.44
CA THR A 138 10.50 3.99 -19.62
C THR A 138 9.76 4.81 -18.58
N MET A 139 10.08 4.60 -17.30
CA MET A 139 9.44 5.32 -16.20
C MET A 139 10.17 6.65 -15.94
N SER A 140 9.43 7.75 -15.84
CA SER A 140 9.97 9.09 -15.62
C SER A 140 9.64 9.66 -14.23
N ALA A 141 8.64 9.09 -13.56
CA ALA A 141 8.27 9.36 -12.17
C ALA A 141 7.18 8.37 -11.73
N CYS A 142 6.82 8.42 -10.45
CA CYS A 142 5.62 7.78 -9.94
C CYS A 142 4.97 8.63 -8.86
N ALA A 143 3.65 8.50 -8.73
CA ALA A 143 2.89 9.10 -7.65
C ALA A 143 1.95 8.09 -6.99
N PHE A 144 1.69 8.32 -5.70
CA PHE A 144 0.51 7.84 -5.01
C PHE A 144 -0.40 9.04 -4.70
N ILE A 145 -1.66 8.98 -5.10
CA ILE A 145 -2.64 10.06 -4.89
C ILE A 145 -3.91 9.51 -4.21
N GLY A 146 -4.51 10.28 -3.31
CA GLY A 146 -5.71 9.88 -2.57
C GLY A 146 -6.98 9.87 -3.42
N ASP A 147 -7.09 10.80 -4.37
CA ASP A 147 -8.23 10.93 -5.27
C ASP A 147 -7.82 11.47 -6.65
N GLU A 148 -8.75 11.43 -7.60
CA GLU A 148 -8.61 11.98 -8.96
C GLU A 148 -9.35 13.32 -9.09
N THR A 149 -9.35 14.17 -8.05
CA THR A 149 -10.09 15.43 -8.15
C THR A 149 -9.31 16.42 -9.02
N THR A 150 -9.97 16.87 -10.10
CA THR A 150 -9.44 17.87 -11.06
C THR A 150 -9.68 19.28 -10.58
#